data_AF-A0A3D1UP76-F1
#
_entry.id   AF-A0A3D1UP76-F1
#
_cell.length_a   1.000
_cell.length_b   1.000
_cell.length_c   1.000
_cell.angle_alpha   90.00
_cell.angle_beta   90.00
_cell.angle_gamma   90.00
#
_symmetry.space_group_name_H-M   'P 1'
#
loop_
_entity.id
_entity.type
_entity.pdbx_description
1 polymer ?
#
loop_
_entity_poly.entity_id
_entity_poly.type
_entity_poly.pdbx_seq_one_letter_code
_entity_poly.pdbx_strand_id
1 'polypeptide(L)'
;MELKTKWCSSLVKVFPAQEPESEPFNSGTALRGEIFSFQLAYNPVDFHRSEIGIEIESELRKFISVRRVNLVPAEYTGANFDDDYISREPGLYPDVLSELKDNAVEAVYNQWRSLWFKVNVPKNCKPGKYKINVKLSADFPNTEEKPIRKNVSFTLEVLDAQLPVQKLINTHWFHTDCLAVYYNVDVFSEEYWRIVGNFMKNAAEHGINLILTPVFTPPLDTKPGTERPTVQLVDVILKKGKYSFGFKKLDRWIALAKKCGVKYFEISHLFSQWGAGFAPKIVAEVDGREKRIFGWDVKSDSKEYTEFLDAFLPVFTAYLKKNKLQDKVYFHCSDEPVLEHLESYGKAVAIMHKHLKGFKIMDALSNVDFYKKGLVSIPVPSETHLEEFIAAGMKERWTYYCCGPTVTYSNRFIHMPSSRNRIMGTQMYYYGVEGFLHWGFNFYFSQLSRYPVDPYKCTDSGLAFPAGDPFIVYPGKNGMPEDSIRHEVFTEGLQDQRALQLLETKMPREKIMKELDKLSPDSKMSMANYPRGEKNVLAVRKKINQLIKKHFA
;
A
#
# COMPACT_ATOMS: atom_id res chain seq x y z
N MET A 1 -37.88 -7.30 17.07
CA MET A 1 -36.71 -6.42 16.90
C MET A 1 -35.60 -6.82 17.85
N GLU A 2 -34.43 -7.13 17.32
CA GLU A 2 -33.22 -7.44 18.09
C GLU A 2 -32.00 -6.81 17.41
N LEU A 3 -31.08 -6.22 18.17
CA LEU A 3 -29.76 -5.86 17.64
C LEU A 3 -28.75 -6.97 17.96
N LYS A 4 -28.42 -7.82 16.99
CA LYS A 4 -27.34 -8.81 17.11
C LYS A 4 -25.99 -8.14 16.94
N THR A 5 -24.97 -8.62 17.66
CA THR A 5 -23.61 -8.06 17.60
C THR A 5 -22.57 -9.15 17.81
N LYS A 6 -21.43 -9.05 17.15
CA LYS A 6 -20.29 -9.96 17.29
C LYS A 6 -18.98 -9.21 17.16
N TRP A 7 -18.06 -9.45 18.09
CA TRP A 7 -16.70 -8.94 17.96
C TRP A 7 -15.89 -9.81 17.01
N CYS A 8 -15.22 -9.17 16.06
CA CYS A 8 -14.39 -9.80 15.03
C CYS A 8 -12.99 -9.16 15.04
N SER A 9 -11.98 -9.92 14.62
CA SER A 9 -10.66 -9.33 14.39
C SER A 9 -10.66 -8.41 13.15
N SER A 10 -9.56 -7.70 12.94
CA SER A 10 -9.31 -6.94 11.70
C SER A 10 -9.23 -7.83 10.44
N LEU A 11 -9.07 -9.14 10.61
CA LEU A 11 -8.89 -10.07 9.49
C LEU A 11 -10.20 -10.61 8.91
N VAL A 12 -11.32 -10.40 9.59
CA VAL A 12 -12.63 -10.90 9.16
C VAL A 12 -13.22 -9.95 8.12
N LYS A 13 -13.75 -10.49 7.02
CA LYS A 13 -14.58 -9.75 6.06
C LYS A 13 -16.05 -10.03 6.36
N VAL A 14 -16.77 -9.03 6.87
CA VAL A 14 -18.18 -9.16 7.29
C VAL A 14 -19.11 -8.96 6.08
N PHE A 15 -19.67 -10.05 5.57
CA PHE A 15 -20.65 -10.00 4.46
C PHE A 15 -22.08 -9.80 4.98
N PRO A 16 -22.97 -9.16 4.20
CA PRO A 16 -24.32 -8.86 4.66
C PRO A 16 -25.21 -10.07 4.95
N ALA A 17 -25.05 -11.13 4.16
CA ALA A 17 -26.00 -12.25 4.14
C ALA A 17 -25.79 -13.28 5.25
N GLN A 18 -24.60 -13.33 5.85
CA GLN A 18 -24.23 -14.38 6.80
C GLN A 18 -23.62 -13.80 8.07
N GLU A 19 -23.89 -14.45 9.20
CA GLU A 19 -23.17 -14.14 10.42
C GLU A 19 -21.67 -14.39 10.20
N PRO A 20 -20.78 -13.48 10.62
CA PRO A 20 -19.35 -13.69 10.46
C PRO A 20 -18.88 -14.99 11.12
N GLU A 21 -18.28 -15.87 10.33
CA GLU A 21 -17.66 -17.11 10.79
C GLU A 21 -16.29 -16.81 11.41
N SER A 22 -16.29 -16.19 12.60
CA SER A 22 -15.08 -15.90 13.37
C SER A 22 -15.19 -16.42 14.80
N GLU A 23 -14.07 -16.85 15.38
CA GLU A 23 -13.98 -17.10 16.83
C GLU A 23 -14.26 -15.78 17.58
N PRO A 24 -14.87 -15.80 18.78
CA PRO A 24 -15.14 -14.58 19.53
C PRO A 24 -13.85 -13.79 19.82
N PHE A 25 -13.72 -12.59 19.24
CA PHE A 25 -12.52 -11.75 19.37
C PHE A 25 -12.77 -10.56 20.29
N ASN A 26 -12.92 -10.80 21.59
CA ASN A 26 -13.29 -9.76 22.57
C ASN A 26 -12.10 -9.11 23.31
N SER A 27 -10.87 -9.49 22.95
CA SER A 27 -9.66 -8.92 23.52
C SER A 27 -8.47 -8.98 22.57
N GLY A 28 -7.50 -8.09 22.80
CA GLY A 28 -6.29 -7.98 22.00
C GLY A 28 -5.11 -7.44 22.80
N THR A 29 -3.94 -7.44 22.16
CA THR A 29 -2.69 -6.98 22.78
C THR A 29 -1.92 -6.11 21.80
N ALA A 30 -1.44 -4.96 22.26
CA ALA A 30 -0.68 -4.01 21.47
C ALA A 30 0.55 -3.50 22.24
N LEU A 31 1.54 -3.03 21.49
CA LEU A 31 2.70 -2.30 21.97
C LEU A 31 2.38 -0.79 22.06
N ARG A 32 3.18 -0.06 22.82
CA ARG A 32 3.13 1.41 22.81
C ARG A 32 3.56 1.94 21.45
N GLY A 33 2.80 2.88 20.88
CA GLY A 33 3.05 3.42 19.54
C GLY A 33 2.57 2.53 18.38
N GLU A 34 1.81 1.48 18.67
CA GLU A 34 1.17 0.61 17.68
C GLU A 34 -0.26 1.10 17.35
N ILE A 35 -0.70 0.83 16.13
CA ILE A 35 -2.09 0.91 15.71
C ILE A 35 -2.72 -0.48 15.89
N PHE A 36 -3.78 -0.57 16.69
CA PHE A 36 -4.53 -1.81 16.86
C PHE A 36 -5.93 -1.66 16.26
N SER A 37 -6.30 -2.55 15.34
CA SER A 37 -7.61 -2.55 14.71
C SER A 37 -8.42 -3.81 15.01
N PHE A 38 -9.74 -3.66 15.06
CA PHE A 38 -10.72 -4.73 15.27
C PHE A 38 -12.10 -4.27 14.79
N GLN A 39 -13.08 -5.16 14.79
CA GLN A 39 -14.39 -4.90 14.23
C GLN A 39 -15.54 -5.28 15.17
N LEU A 40 -16.61 -4.49 15.15
CA LEU A 40 -17.91 -4.88 15.70
C LEU A 40 -18.87 -5.12 14.54
N ALA A 41 -19.17 -6.39 14.28
CA ALA A 41 -20.26 -6.76 13.40
C ALA A 41 -21.60 -6.57 14.11
N TYR A 42 -22.60 -6.06 13.41
CA TYR A 42 -23.96 -5.87 13.92
C TYR A 42 -24.99 -6.27 12.88
N ASN A 43 -26.14 -6.78 13.33
CA ASN A 43 -27.29 -7.09 12.49
C ASN A 43 -28.57 -6.62 13.19
N PRO A 44 -29.24 -5.58 12.65
CA PRO A 44 -30.51 -5.12 13.16
C PRO A 44 -31.65 -6.00 12.62
N VAL A 45 -32.07 -6.97 13.42
CA VAL A 45 -33.10 -7.93 13.09
C VAL A 45 -34.48 -7.30 13.28
N ASP A 46 -35.23 -7.27 12.20
CA ASP A 46 -36.56 -6.68 12.09
C ASP A 46 -36.63 -5.15 12.28
N PHE A 47 -35.54 -4.39 12.06
CA PHE A 47 -35.55 -2.92 12.25
C PHE A 47 -36.07 -2.17 11.01
N HIS A 48 -37.15 -1.43 11.14
CA HIS A 48 -37.65 -0.59 10.04
C HIS A 48 -37.12 0.84 10.14
N ARG A 49 -36.24 1.23 9.19
CA ARG A 49 -35.76 2.60 8.98
C ARG A 49 -35.35 3.32 10.28
N SER A 50 -34.26 2.88 10.88
CA SER A 50 -33.64 3.56 12.02
C SER A 50 -32.14 3.75 11.82
N GLU A 51 -31.57 4.63 12.64
CA GLU A 51 -30.13 4.75 12.81
C GLU A 51 -29.72 4.09 14.14
N ILE A 52 -28.51 3.54 14.17
CA ILE A 52 -27.88 3.04 15.38
C ILE A 52 -26.84 4.06 15.81
N GLY A 53 -27.14 4.81 16.86
CA GLY A 53 -26.20 5.70 17.52
C GLY A 53 -25.11 4.91 18.25
N ILE A 54 -23.89 5.43 18.23
CA ILE A 54 -22.69 4.79 18.77
C ILE A 54 -22.03 5.73 19.78
N GLU A 55 -21.91 5.26 21.02
CA GLU A 55 -21.13 5.92 22.07
C GLU A 55 -19.98 5.02 22.51
N ILE A 56 -18.81 5.60 22.72
CA ILE A 56 -17.61 4.87 23.16
C ILE A 56 -17.13 5.45 24.47
N GLU A 57 -17.01 4.59 25.47
CA GLU A 57 -16.49 4.90 26.79
C GLU A 57 -15.20 4.10 27.02
N SER A 58 -14.08 4.82 27.13
CA SER A 58 -12.76 4.24 27.35
C SER A 58 -11.78 5.31 27.81
N GLU A 59 -10.79 4.94 28.62
CA GLU A 59 -9.63 5.79 28.90
C GLU A 59 -8.84 6.12 27.62
N LEU A 60 -8.92 5.25 26.60
CA LEU A 60 -8.27 5.46 25.30
C LEU A 60 -9.13 6.24 24.31
N ARG A 61 -10.31 6.77 24.70
CA ARG A 61 -11.31 7.35 23.78
C ARG A 61 -10.76 8.35 22.77
N LYS A 62 -9.82 9.21 23.16
CA LYS A 62 -9.21 10.23 22.30
C LYS A 62 -8.35 9.64 21.17
N PHE A 63 -7.97 8.37 21.29
CA PHE A 63 -7.11 7.65 20.35
C PHE A 63 -7.87 6.61 19.53
N ILE A 64 -9.19 6.49 19.75
CA ILE A 64 -10.07 5.57 19.03
C ILE A 64 -10.79 6.34 17.94
N SER A 65 -10.64 5.92 16.69
CA SER A 65 -11.55 6.26 15.61
C SER A 65 -12.41 5.06 15.23
N VAL A 66 -13.63 5.36 14.79
CA VAL A 66 -14.58 4.34 14.32
C VAL A 66 -15.06 4.76 12.94
N ARG A 67 -15.03 3.81 12.02
CA ARG A 67 -15.44 3.98 10.63
C ARG A 67 -16.43 2.90 10.25
N ARG A 68 -17.30 3.19 9.30
CA ARG A 68 -18.19 2.21 8.69
C ARG A 68 -17.42 1.44 7.62
N VAL A 69 -17.56 0.12 7.60
CA VAL A 69 -17.09 -0.72 6.50
C VAL A 69 -18.18 -0.74 5.42
N ASN A 70 -17.90 -0.15 4.26
CA ASN A 70 -18.81 -0.24 3.10
C ASN A 70 -18.39 -1.36 2.15
N LEU A 71 -19.33 -1.74 1.30
CA LEU A 71 -19.13 -2.73 0.27
C LEU A 71 -18.72 -2.06 -1.04
N VAL A 72 -17.88 -2.73 -1.81
CA VAL A 72 -17.45 -2.33 -3.15
C VAL A 72 -17.61 -3.51 -4.10
N PRO A 73 -17.84 -3.28 -5.41
CA PRO A 73 -17.88 -4.36 -6.37
C PRO A 73 -16.49 -4.97 -6.55
N ALA A 74 -16.43 -6.29 -6.61
CA ALA A 74 -15.32 -7.05 -7.15
C ALA A 74 -15.89 -7.85 -8.33
N GLU A 75 -15.71 -7.34 -9.55
CA GLU A 75 -16.29 -7.95 -10.76
C GLU A 75 -15.33 -9.00 -11.34
N TYR A 76 -14.03 -8.68 -11.39
CA TYR A 76 -13.01 -9.67 -11.72
C TYR A 76 -12.25 -10.15 -10.47
N THR A 77 -12.40 -11.43 -10.12
CA THR A 77 -11.75 -12.11 -8.98
C THR A 77 -10.49 -12.89 -9.38
N GLY A 78 -10.08 -12.84 -10.65
CA GLY A 78 -8.93 -13.59 -11.16
C GLY A 78 -9.33 -14.92 -11.83
N ALA A 79 -8.34 -15.61 -12.40
CA ALA A 79 -8.56 -16.83 -13.19
C ALA A 79 -8.18 -18.13 -12.46
N ASN A 80 -7.24 -18.05 -11.51
CA ASN A 80 -6.70 -19.22 -10.80
C ASN A 80 -6.85 -19.03 -9.29
N PHE A 81 -7.39 -20.04 -8.63
CA PHE A 81 -7.69 -20.02 -7.21
C PHE A 81 -7.11 -21.26 -6.52
N ASP A 82 -6.72 -21.08 -5.27
CA ASP A 82 -6.51 -22.18 -4.33
C ASP A 82 -7.69 -22.23 -3.35
N ASP A 83 -7.53 -22.95 -2.24
CA ASP A 83 -8.59 -23.13 -1.24
C ASP A 83 -8.64 -22.02 -0.18
N ASP A 84 -7.67 -21.09 -0.14
CA ASP A 84 -7.61 -20.00 0.84
C ASP A 84 -8.12 -18.68 0.23
N TYR A 85 -9.38 -18.74 -0.19
CA TYR A 85 -10.17 -17.64 -0.74
C TYR A 85 -11.46 -17.46 0.02
N ILE A 86 -11.94 -16.22 0.16
CA ILE A 86 -13.26 -15.98 0.78
C ILE A 86 -14.37 -16.39 -0.18
N SER A 87 -14.21 -16.01 -1.45
CA SER A 87 -15.13 -16.36 -2.53
C SER A 87 -14.40 -16.23 -3.87
N ARG A 88 -14.81 -17.06 -4.83
CA ARG A 88 -14.34 -17.05 -6.22
C ARG A 88 -15.29 -16.24 -7.13
N GLU A 89 -16.48 -15.91 -6.62
CA GLU A 89 -17.57 -15.30 -7.39
C GLU A 89 -17.49 -13.76 -7.41
N PRO A 90 -17.91 -13.09 -8.49
CA PRO A 90 -18.14 -11.66 -8.50
C PRO A 90 -19.19 -11.23 -7.46
N GLY A 91 -19.09 -10.02 -6.93
CA GLY A 91 -20.08 -9.52 -5.97
C GLY A 91 -19.69 -8.25 -5.22
N LEU A 92 -20.42 -7.96 -4.15
CA LEU A 92 -20.16 -6.83 -3.25
C LEU A 92 -19.37 -7.31 -2.03
N TYR A 93 -18.18 -6.75 -1.84
CA TYR A 93 -17.22 -7.15 -0.82
C TYR A 93 -16.92 -6.01 0.16
N PRO A 94 -16.77 -6.29 1.46
CA PRO A 94 -16.38 -5.28 2.45
C PRO A 94 -14.93 -4.83 2.24
N ASP A 95 -14.71 -3.54 2.00
CA ASP A 95 -13.35 -3.00 1.81
C ASP A 95 -13.17 -1.55 2.27
N VAL A 96 -13.91 -0.59 1.70
CA VAL A 96 -13.69 0.84 1.97
C VAL A 96 -14.19 1.25 3.36
N LEU A 97 -13.40 2.08 4.05
CA LEU A 97 -13.67 2.60 5.38
C LEU A 97 -14.05 4.09 5.28
N SER A 98 -15.31 4.41 5.58
CA SER A 98 -15.78 5.79 5.61
C SER A 98 -16.01 6.28 7.04
N GLU A 99 -15.78 7.56 7.26
CA GLU A 99 -16.09 8.22 8.52
C GLU A 99 -17.58 8.12 8.86
N LEU A 100 -17.90 8.03 10.16
CA LEU A 100 -19.27 8.07 10.63
C LEU A 100 -19.83 9.49 10.53
N LYS A 101 -21.07 9.60 10.09
CA LYS A 101 -21.83 10.84 10.21
C LYS A 101 -22.60 10.80 11.53
N ASP A 102 -22.52 11.89 12.31
CA ASP A 102 -23.27 12.07 13.57
C ASP A 102 -23.09 10.93 14.61
N ASN A 103 -21.95 10.22 14.57
CA ASN A 103 -21.69 9.00 15.36
C ASN A 103 -22.77 7.92 15.23
N ALA A 104 -23.38 7.80 14.05
CA ALA A 104 -24.43 6.83 13.78
C ALA A 104 -24.16 6.03 12.51
N VAL A 105 -24.85 4.89 12.41
CA VAL A 105 -24.88 4.06 11.19
C VAL A 105 -26.30 3.64 10.86
N GLU A 106 -26.54 3.38 9.59
CA GLU A 106 -27.82 2.88 9.08
C GLU A 106 -28.13 1.48 9.63
N ALA A 107 -29.34 1.29 10.17
CA ALA A 107 -29.85 -0.02 10.54
C ALA A 107 -30.40 -0.75 9.31
N VAL A 108 -29.51 -1.39 8.53
CA VAL A 108 -29.93 -2.11 7.33
C VAL A 108 -30.64 -3.42 7.72
N TYR A 109 -31.95 -3.45 7.48
CA TYR A 109 -32.87 -4.53 7.84
C TYR A 109 -32.30 -5.92 7.51
N ASN A 110 -32.17 -6.77 8.55
CA ASN A 110 -31.74 -8.17 8.47
C ASN A 110 -30.37 -8.40 7.78
N GLN A 111 -29.48 -7.41 7.78
CA GLN A 111 -28.14 -7.54 7.20
C GLN A 111 -27.05 -7.35 8.24
N TRP A 112 -26.00 -8.17 8.13
CA TRP A 112 -24.76 -7.94 8.86
C TRP A 112 -23.98 -6.77 8.26
N ARG A 113 -23.53 -5.87 9.13
CA ARG A 113 -22.68 -4.72 8.81
C ARG A 113 -21.57 -4.62 9.85
N SER A 114 -20.55 -3.81 9.58
CA SER A 114 -19.38 -3.74 10.46
C SER A 114 -18.92 -2.31 10.73
N LEU A 115 -18.52 -2.09 11.98
CA LEU A 115 -17.79 -0.91 12.44
C LEU A 115 -16.32 -1.29 12.60
N TRP A 116 -15.43 -0.56 11.92
CA TRP A 116 -13.99 -0.69 12.06
C TRP A 116 -13.48 0.23 13.16
N PHE A 117 -12.90 -0.34 14.21
CA PHE A 117 -12.23 0.38 15.28
C PHE A 117 -10.74 0.44 15.01
N LYS A 118 -10.16 1.63 15.09
CA LYS A 118 -8.71 1.86 15.03
C LYS A 118 -8.27 2.56 16.30
N VAL A 119 -7.34 1.95 17.04
CA VAL A 119 -6.77 2.50 18.28
C VAL A 119 -5.32 2.88 18.03
N ASN A 120 -5.03 4.18 17.99
CA ASN A 120 -3.66 4.68 17.88
C ASN A 120 -3.01 4.72 19.26
N VAL A 121 -2.42 3.61 19.71
CA VAL A 121 -1.86 3.50 21.07
C VAL A 121 -0.70 4.50 21.25
N PRO A 122 -0.78 5.46 22.19
CA PRO A 122 0.28 6.43 22.38
C PRO A 122 1.61 5.78 22.78
N LYS A 123 2.74 6.36 22.33
CA LYS A 123 4.09 5.89 22.73
C LYS A 123 4.33 5.96 24.24
N ASN A 124 3.69 6.92 24.91
CA ASN A 124 3.74 7.13 26.35
C ASN A 124 2.53 6.54 27.10
N CYS A 125 1.72 5.70 26.44
CA CYS A 125 0.60 5.03 27.09
C CYS A 125 1.09 4.19 28.27
N LYS A 126 0.40 4.21 29.41
CA LYS A 126 0.76 3.36 30.55
C LYS A 126 0.48 1.90 30.18
N PRO A 127 1.39 0.94 30.46
CA PRO A 127 1.08 -0.47 30.29
C PRO A 127 -0.11 -0.88 31.17
N GLY A 128 -0.97 -1.77 30.67
CA GLY A 128 -2.17 -2.18 31.38
C GLY A 128 -3.31 -2.61 30.47
N LYS A 129 -4.43 -3.00 31.09
CA LYS A 129 -5.65 -3.40 30.38
C LYS A 129 -6.63 -2.25 30.34
N TYR A 130 -7.06 -1.88 29.14
CA TYR A 130 -8.01 -0.82 28.88
C TYR A 130 -9.31 -1.43 28.34
N LYS A 131 -10.43 -1.08 28.97
CA LYS A 131 -11.76 -1.44 28.47
C LYS A 131 -12.23 -0.41 27.44
N ILE A 132 -12.81 -0.90 26.36
CA ILE A 132 -13.50 -0.12 25.34
C ILE A 132 -14.95 -0.57 25.38
N ASN A 133 -15.80 0.20 26.03
CA ASN A 133 -17.24 -0.05 26.09
C ASN A 133 -17.92 0.69 24.95
N VAL A 134 -18.67 -0.04 24.13
CA VAL A 134 -19.45 0.51 23.02
C VAL A 134 -20.92 0.36 23.37
N LYS A 135 -21.61 1.49 23.43
CA LYS A 135 -23.05 1.57 23.62
C LYS A 135 -23.68 1.83 22.27
N LEU A 136 -24.60 0.95 21.88
CA LEU A 136 -25.40 1.05 20.67
C LEU A 136 -26.84 1.37 21.05
N SER A 137 -27.41 2.38 20.40
CA SER A 137 -28.78 2.83 20.67
C SER A 137 -29.54 2.99 19.37
N ALA A 138 -30.72 2.38 19.28
CA ALA A 138 -31.68 2.64 18.20
C ALA A 138 -32.98 3.15 18.81
N ASP A 139 -33.47 4.26 18.27
CA ASP A 139 -34.76 4.84 18.62
C ASP A 139 -35.71 4.73 17.41
N PHE A 140 -36.99 4.49 17.68
CA PHE A 140 -38.02 4.28 16.66
C PHE A 140 -39.10 5.36 16.83
N PRO A 141 -38.83 6.61 16.39
CA PRO A 141 -39.79 7.68 16.53
C PRO A 141 -41.02 7.40 15.68
N ASN A 142 -42.21 7.72 16.21
CA ASN A 142 -43.51 7.51 15.56
C ASN A 142 -43.90 6.02 15.39
N THR A 143 -43.32 5.11 16.16
CA THR A 143 -43.77 3.72 16.28
C THR A 143 -44.06 3.38 17.76
N GLU A 144 -44.78 2.28 18.02
CA GLU A 144 -44.98 1.74 19.38
C GLU A 144 -43.78 0.90 19.87
N GLU A 145 -42.71 0.83 19.08
CA GLU A 145 -41.58 -0.04 19.35
C GLU A 145 -40.68 0.54 20.44
N LYS A 146 -40.22 -0.33 21.33
CA LYS A 146 -39.34 0.09 22.41
C LYS A 146 -37.95 0.43 21.87
N PRO A 147 -37.32 1.51 22.36
CA PRO A 147 -35.92 1.80 22.10
C PRO A 147 -35.03 0.60 22.41
N ILE A 148 -34.06 0.33 21.55
CA ILE A 148 -33.05 -0.71 21.78
C ILE A 148 -31.78 -0.04 22.29
N ARG A 149 -31.22 -0.62 23.36
CA ARG A 149 -29.94 -0.22 23.96
C ARG A 149 -29.11 -1.48 24.16
N LYS A 150 -27.88 -1.50 23.65
CA LYS A 150 -26.98 -2.63 23.77
C LYS A 150 -25.57 -2.17 24.13
N ASN A 151 -24.99 -2.79 25.14
CA ASN A 151 -23.62 -2.52 25.58
C ASN A 151 -22.75 -3.72 25.29
N VAL A 152 -21.62 -3.50 24.63
CA VAL A 152 -20.60 -4.53 24.37
C VAL A 152 -19.22 -3.99 24.74
N SER A 153 -18.34 -4.86 25.22
CA SER A 153 -17.02 -4.46 25.69
C SER A 153 -15.91 -5.22 24.97
N PHE A 154 -14.83 -4.51 24.64
CA PHE A 154 -13.57 -5.07 24.16
C PHE A 154 -12.44 -4.72 25.14
N THR A 155 -11.48 -5.61 25.36
CA THR A 155 -10.33 -5.36 26.24
C THR A 155 -9.02 -5.30 25.44
N LEU A 156 -8.33 -4.17 25.48
CA LEU A 156 -6.99 -4.01 24.90
C LEU A 156 -5.93 -4.01 26.00
N GLU A 157 -5.00 -4.96 25.96
CA GLU A 157 -3.80 -4.96 26.80
C GLU A 157 -2.66 -4.22 26.10
N VAL A 158 -2.17 -3.14 26.69
CA VAL A 158 -0.96 -2.44 26.26
C VAL A 158 0.23 -3.00 27.02
N LEU A 159 1.18 -3.59 26.29
CA LEU A 159 2.40 -4.17 26.87
C LEU A 159 3.41 -3.08 27.26
N ASP A 160 4.29 -3.42 28.20
CA ASP A 160 5.43 -2.56 28.54
C ASP A 160 6.59 -2.68 27.53
N ALA A 161 6.27 -2.46 26.27
CA ALA A 161 7.24 -2.41 25.20
C ALA A 161 6.76 -1.43 24.13
N GLN A 162 7.71 -0.72 23.52
CA GLN A 162 7.41 0.28 22.49
C GLN A 162 7.76 -0.27 21.12
N LEU A 163 6.84 -0.13 20.16
CA LEU A 163 7.07 -0.54 18.79
C LEU A 163 8.24 0.28 18.19
N PRO A 164 9.33 -0.35 17.72
CA PRO A 164 10.49 0.36 17.19
C PRO A 164 10.14 1.05 15.88
N VAL A 165 10.90 2.06 15.44
CA VAL A 165 10.66 2.72 14.14
C VAL A 165 10.78 1.74 12.97
N GLN A 166 10.03 1.97 11.89
CA GLN A 166 10.14 1.16 10.68
C GLN A 166 11.51 1.30 10.03
N LYS A 167 12.15 0.15 9.76
CA LYS A 167 13.39 0.05 8.98
C LYS A 167 13.14 -0.29 7.50
N LEU A 168 12.10 -1.09 7.22
CA LEU A 168 11.70 -1.46 5.86
C LEU A 168 11.46 -0.22 5.01
N ILE A 169 12.04 -0.19 3.82
CA ILE A 169 11.75 0.80 2.79
C ILE A 169 10.55 0.31 2.00
N ASN A 170 9.42 0.99 2.12
CA ASN A 170 8.16 0.54 1.56
C ASN A 170 7.66 1.58 0.56
N THR A 171 7.44 1.13 -0.68
CA THR A 171 6.80 1.94 -1.72
C THR A 171 5.55 1.26 -2.23
N HIS A 172 4.45 2.01 -2.30
CA HIS A 172 3.37 1.70 -3.22
C HIS A 172 3.28 2.87 -4.21
N TRP A 173 3.34 2.61 -5.51
CA TRP A 173 3.49 3.69 -6.48
C TRP A 173 2.33 4.67 -6.46
N PHE A 174 2.70 5.94 -6.31
CA PHE A 174 1.81 7.08 -6.13
C PHE A 174 1.53 7.73 -7.48
N HIS A 175 0.34 7.49 -8.03
CA HIS A 175 -0.11 7.99 -9.32
C HIS A 175 -0.79 9.34 -9.15
N THR A 176 0.01 10.40 -9.12
CA THR A 176 -0.48 11.77 -8.83
C THR A 176 -1.34 12.37 -9.95
N ASP A 177 -1.17 11.88 -11.18
CA ASP A 177 -2.02 12.20 -12.33
C ASP A 177 -3.43 11.61 -12.20
N CYS A 178 -3.58 10.42 -11.61
CA CYS A 178 -4.89 9.84 -11.29
C CYS A 178 -5.70 10.75 -10.37
N LEU A 179 -5.04 11.43 -9.41
CA LEU A 179 -5.71 12.39 -8.52
C LEU A 179 -6.18 13.62 -9.31
N ALA A 180 -5.33 14.17 -10.19
CA ALA A 180 -5.71 15.31 -11.02
C ALA A 180 -6.92 14.99 -11.90
N VAL A 181 -6.95 13.80 -12.52
CA VAL A 181 -8.05 13.36 -13.37
C VAL A 181 -9.32 13.08 -12.58
N TYR A 182 -9.24 12.33 -11.47
CA TYR A 182 -10.42 11.97 -10.69
C TYR A 182 -11.12 13.19 -10.10
N TYR A 183 -10.35 14.11 -9.50
CA TYR A 183 -10.91 15.33 -8.90
C TYR A 183 -11.13 16.46 -9.91
N ASN A 184 -10.77 16.25 -11.18
CA ASN A 184 -10.89 17.23 -12.25
C ASN A 184 -10.25 18.57 -11.89
N VAL A 185 -8.96 18.53 -11.53
CA VAL A 185 -8.17 19.72 -11.16
C VAL A 185 -6.95 19.87 -12.05
N ASP A 186 -6.57 21.12 -12.33
CA ASP A 186 -5.37 21.40 -13.10
C ASP A 186 -4.12 20.90 -12.37
N VAL A 187 -3.26 20.20 -13.09
CA VAL A 187 -1.99 19.71 -12.56
C VAL A 187 -1.15 20.90 -12.06
N PHE A 188 -0.63 20.77 -10.84
CA PHE A 188 0.15 21.79 -10.13
C PHE A 188 -0.60 23.06 -9.68
N SER A 189 -1.92 23.12 -9.80
CA SER A 189 -2.74 24.10 -9.08
C SER A 189 -2.58 23.95 -7.56
N GLU A 190 -2.95 24.96 -6.78
CA GLU A 190 -2.92 24.87 -5.32
C GLU A 190 -3.80 23.73 -4.79
N GLU A 191 -4.94 23.50 -5.45
CA GLU A 191 -5.83 22.39 -5.12
C GLU A 191 -5.18 21.03 -5.40
N TYR A 192 -4.50 20.88 -6.54
CA TYR A 192 -3.69 19.69 -6.82
C TYR A 192 -2.69 19.41 -5.69
N TRP A 193 -1.92 20.41 -5.26
CA TRP A 193 -0.94 20.23 -4.19
C TRP A 193 -1.57 19.88 -2.84
N ARG A 194 -2.76 20.42 -2.54
CA ARG A 194 -3.52 20.08 -1.34
C ARG A 194 -3.94 18.61 -1.36
N ILE A 195 -4.53 18.16 -2.46
CA ILE A 195 -4.98 16.77 -2.65
C ILE A 195 -3.79 15.81 -2.57
N VAL A 196 -2.73 16.07 -3.34
CA VAL A 196 -1.49 15.28 -3.30
C VAL A 196 -0.93 15.20 -1.89
N GLY A 197 -0.93 16.31 -1.15
CA GLY A 197 -0.48 16.36 0.24
C GLY A 197 -1.30 15.46 1.17
N ASN A 198 -2.63 15.44 1.02
CA ASN A 198 -3.52 14.60 1.83
C ASN A 198 -3.26 13.10 1.57
N PHE A 199 -3.16 12.70 0.30
CA PHE A 199 -2.89 11.31 -0.08
C PHE A 199 -1.48 10.87 0.34
N MET A 200 -0.48 11.73 0.18
CA MET A 200 0.89 11.45 0.57
C MET A 200 1.05 11.35 2.10
N LYS A 201 0.29 12.15 2.85
CA LYS A 201 0.22 12.03 4.32
C LYS A 201 -0.37 10.68 4.73
N ASN A 202 -1.50 10.29 4.14
CA ASN A 202 -2.12 9.00 4.40
C ASN A 202 -1.18 7.82 4.06
N ALA A 203 -0.48 7.89 2.92
CA ALA A 203 0.53 6.91 2.54
C ALA A 203 1.62 6.76 3.62
N ALA A 204 2.16 7.88 4.10
CA ALA A 204 3.20 7.90 5.13
C ALA A 204 2.71 7.38 6.50
N GLU A 205 1.47 7.72 6.89
CA GLU A 205 0.84 7.21 8.12
C GLU A 205 0.64 5.68 8.11
N HIS A 206 0.53 5.08 6.93
CA HIS A 206 0.42 3.63 6.72
C HIS A 206 1.74 2.93 6.38
N GLY A 207 2.87 3.63 6.53
CA GLY A 207 4.21 3.04 6.43
C GLY A 207 4.85 3.13 5.05
N ILE A 208 4.26 3.82 4.07
CA ILE A 208 4.93 4.11 2.79
C ILE A 208 5.94 5.24 3.02
N ASN A 209 7.22 4.96 2.80
CA ASN A 209 8.31 5.91 3.12
C ASN A 209 9.27 6.17 1.95
N LEU A 210 9.04 5.50 0.82
CA LEU A 210 9.63 5.75 -0.50
C LEU A 210 8.48 6.15 -1.43
N ILE A 211 8.60 7.29 -2.12
CA ILE A 211 7.53 7.83 -2.96
C ILE A 211 7.95 7.97 -4.43
N LEU A 212 7.12 7.47 -5.34
CA LEU A 212 7.25 7.67 -6.78
C LEU A 212 7.24 9.16 -7.10
N THR A 213 8.37 9.64 -7.64
CA THR A 213 8.64 11.05 -7.90
C THR A 213 8.72 11.26 -9.41
N PRO A 214 7.67 11.83 -10.03
CA PRO A 214 7.59 12.01 -11.47
C PRO A 214 8.47 13.18 -11.94
N VAL A 215 9.79 12.97 -11.93
CA VAL A 215 10.75 13.90 -12.53
C VAL A 215 10.36 14.17 -13.98
N PHE A 216 9.96 13.12 -14.70
CA PHE A 216 9.19 13.16 -15.94
C PHE A 216 7.88 12.39 -15.75
N THR A 217 6.95 12.52 -16.72
CA THR A 217 5.66 11.81 -16.62
C THR A 217 5.90 10.30 -16.68
N PRO A 218 5.50 9.52 -15.66
CA PRO A 218 5.81 8.09 -15.61
C PRO A 218 5.21 7.32 -16.79
N PRO A 219 5.97 6.47 -17.49
CA PRO A 219 5.48 5.67 -18.62
C PRO A 219 4.83 4.35 -18.16
N LEU A 220 4.16 4.36 -17.01
CA LEU A 220 3.64 3.16 -16.34
C LEU A 220 2.20 2.86 -16.75
N ASP A 221 1.93 1.59 -17.04
CA ASP A 221 0.67 1.03 -17.52
C ASP A 221 -0.02 1.96 -18.53
N THR A 222 0.71 2.33 -19.59
CA THR A 222 0.25 3.28 -20.61
C THR A 222 0.28 2.60 -21.97
N LYS A 223 -0.83 2.65 -22.69
CA LYS A 223 -0.92 2.06 -24.04
C LYS A 223 0.17 2.68 -24.93
N PRO A 224 1.01 1.86 -25.61
CA PRO A 224 2.00 2.37 -26.55
C PRO A 224 1.39 3.33 -27.57
N GLY A 225 2.06 4.46 -27.79
CA GLY A 225 1.57 5.54 -28.68
C GLY A 225 0.53 6.46 -28.06
N THR A 226 0.16 6.28 -26.79
CA THR A 226 -0.75 7.18 -26.05
C THR A 226 -0.05 7.85 -24.88
N GLU A 227 -0.76 8.75 -24.19
CA GLU A 227 -0.20 9.54 -23.11
C GLU A 227 -1.16 9.63 -21.92
N ARG A 228 -0.56 9.64 -20.73
CA ARG A 228 -1.21 10.08 -19.49
C ARG A 228 -1.06 11.60 -19.31
N PRO A 229 -1.89 12.23 -18.46
CA PRO A 229 -1.73 13.63 -18.09
C PRO A 229 -0.29 13.94 -17.63
N THR A 230 0.24 15.08 -18.07
CA THR A 230 1.62 15.47 -17.77
C THR A 230 1.75 15.86 -16.29
N VAL A 231 2.58 15.12 -15.53
CA VAL A 231 2.88 15.41 -14.11
C VAL A 231 4.39 15.57 -13.87
N GLN A 232 5.08 16.13 -14.87
CA GLN A 232 6.52 16.36 -14.88
C GLN A 232 6.94 17.46 -13.87
N LEU A 233 7.77 17.07 -12.91
CA LEU A 233 8.28 17.96 -11.84
C LEU A 233 9.54 18.74 -12.22
N VAL A 234 10.24 18.35 -13.29
CA VAL A 234 11.40 19.10 -13.79
C VAL A 234 11.02 19.87 -15.03
N ASP A 235 11.14 21.20 -14.99
CA ASP A 235 10.95 22.03 -16.16
C ASP A 235 12.14 21.83 -17.11
N VAL A 236 11.88 21.59 -18.40
CA VAL A 236 12.90 21.45 -19.43
C VAL A 236 12.80 22.63 -20.39
N ILE A 237 13.91 23.32 -20.62
CA ILE A 237 13.99 24.45 -21.54
C ILE A 237 15.06 24.13 -22.58
N LEU A 238 14.70 24.16 -23.86
CA LEU A 238 15.61 23.99 -24.99
C LEU A 238 15.69 25.31 -25.77
N LYS A 239 16.85 25.96 -25.70
CA LYS A 239 17.10 27.24 -26.39
C LYS A 239 18.39 27.17 -27.18
N LYS A 240 18.33 27.43 -28.49
CA LYS A 240 19.50 27.38 -29.40
C LYS A 240 20.31 26.07 -29.25
N GLY A 241 19.61 24.93 -29.15
CA GLY A 241 20.24 23.60 -29.03
C GLY A 241 20.86 23.28 -27.66
N LYS A 242 20.63 24.10 -26.62
CA LYS A 242 21.12 23.85 -25.26
C LYS A 242 19.97 23.62 -24.30
N TYR A 243 20.07 22.56 -23.49
CA TYR A 243 19.12 22.26 -22.43
C TYR A 243 19.44 23.02 -21.14
N SER A 244 18.40 23.43 -20.44
CA SER A 244 18.45 23.89 -19.05
C SER A 244 17.24 23.37 -18.27
N PHE A 245 17.40 23.22 -16.95
CA PHE A 245 16.45 22.47 -16.11
C PHE A 245 16.02 23.28 -14.89
N GLY A 246 14.71 23.32 -14.63
CA GLY A 246 14.11 23.97 -13.47
C GLY A 246 13.60 22.95 -12.44
N PHE A 247 13.88 23.20 -11.16
CA PHE A 247 13.58 22.25 -10.07
C PHE A 247 12.52 22.74 -9.09
N LYS A 248 11.84 23.87 -9.33
CA LYS A 248 10.92 24.47 -8.35
C LYS A 248 9.75 23.54 -7.95
N LYS A 249 9.14 22.85 -8.93
CA LYS A 249 8.06 21.89 -8.66
C LYS A 249 8.60 20.68 -7.88
N LEU A 250 9.79 20.19 -8.23
CA LEU A 250 10.47 19.13 -7.51
C LEU A 250 10.82 19.53 -6.06
N ASP A 251 11.29 20.75 -5.82
CA ASP A 251 11.55 21.27 -4.47
C ASP A 251 10.27 21.25 -3.62
N ARG A 252 9.15 21.70 -4.20
CA ARG A 252 7.83 21.67 -3.55
C ARG A 252 7.37 20.24 -3.24
N TRP A 253 7.54 19.32 -4.19
CA TRP A 253 7.24 17.90 -4.00
C TRP A 253 8.05 17.28 -2.85
N ILE A 254 9.37 17.49 -2.85
CA ILE A 254 10.28 16.98 -1.80
C ILE A 254 9.93 17.56 -0.44
N ALA A 255 9.64 18.87 -0.37
CA ALA A 255 9.25 19.53 0.87
C ALA A 255 7.93 18.97 1.41
N LEU A 256 6.94 18.77 0.54
CA LEU A 256 5.65 18.18 0.89
C LEU A 256 5.83 16.75 1.41
N ALA A 257 6.59 15.91 0.69
CA ALA A 257 6.88 14.54 1.08
C ALA A 257 7.56 14.45 2.45
N LYS A 258 8.60 15.26 2.68
CA LYS A 258 9.28 15.34 3.98
C LYS A 258 8.34 15.78 5.09
N LYS A 259 7.47 16.77 4.84
CA LYS A 259 6.45 17.23 5.80
C LYS A 259 5.47 16.11 6.15
N CYS A 260 5.12 15.25 5.20
CA CYS A 260 4.25 14.09 5.40
C CYS A 260 4.96 12.91 6.10
N GLY A 261 6.29 12.91 6.18
CA GLY A 261 7.07 11.84 6.84
C GLY A 261 7.73 10.84 5.88
N VAL A 262 7.65 11.08 4.56
CA VAL A 262 8.39 10.31 3.55
C VAL A 262 9.89 10.57 3.71
N LYS A 263 10.68 9.51 3.56
CA LYS A 263 12.13 9.53 3.80
C LYS A 263 12.96 9.40 2.53
N TYR A 264 12.44 8.67 1.54
CA TYR A 264 13.12 8.28 0.31
C TYR A 264 12.29 8.66 -0.91
N PHE A 265 12.93 8.77 -2.06
CA PHE A 265 12.30 9.11 -3.33
C PHE A 265 12.72 8.12 -4.41
N GLU A 266 11.77 7.53 -5.12
CA GLU A 266 12.09 6.75 -6.33
C GLU A 266 11.80 7.62 -7.54
N ILE A 267 12.82 7.83 -8.39
CA ILE A 267 12.71 8.63 -9.60
C ILE A 267 11.98 7.78 -10.63
N SER A 268 10.87 8.30 -11.14
CA SER A 268 10.09 7.66 -12.20
C SER A 268 10.99 7.14 -13.34
N HIS A 269 10.64 5.98 -13.88
CA HIS A 269 11.34 5.31 -14.97
C HIS A 269 11.80 6.27 -16.06
N LEU A 270 13.09 6.18 -16.40
CA LEU A 270 13.71 6.98 -17.46
C LEU A 270 13.49 6.37 -18.85
N PHE A 271 12.83 5.22 -18.95
CA PHE A 271 12.50 4.54 -20.20
C PHE A 271 11.11 3.92 -20.11
N SER A 272 10.50 3.59 -21.25
CA SER A 272 9.18 2.95 -21.31
C SER A 272 9.14 1.63 -20.56
N GLN A 273 8.00 1.34 -19.93
CA GLN A 273 7.71 0.03 -19.32
C GLN A 273 7.85 -1.11 -20.34
N TRP A 274 8.12 -2.32 -19.85
CA TRP A 274 8.27 -3.57 -20.62
C TRP A 274 9.44 -3.53 -21.61
N GLY A 275 10.64 -3.30 -21.08
CA GLY A 275 11.87 -3.54 -21.84
C GLY A 275 12.64 -2.32 -22.32
N ALA A 276 12.33 -1.13 -21.80
CA ALA A 276 13.06 0.10 -22.12
C ALA A 276 13.20 0.36 -23.63
N GLY A 277 12.16 0.12 -24.43
CA GLY A 277 12.23 0.28 -25.89
C GLY A 277 12.19 1.73 -26.37
N PHE A 278 11.54 2.61 -25.60
CA PHE A 278 11.28 4.00 -26.00
C PHE A 278 11.52 4.98 -24.85
N ALA A 279 11.61 6.27 -25.20
CA ALA A 279 11.67 7.35 -24.22
C ALA A 279 10.30 7.56 -23.55
N PRO A 280 10.27 7.99 -22.26
CA PRO A 280 9.04 8.44 -21.63
C PRO A 280 8.58 9.76 -22.26
N LYS A 281 7.33 10.15 -21.97
CA LYS A 281 6.83 11.47 -22.36
C LYS A 281 7.60 12.57 -21.62
N ILE A 282 8.24 13.45 -22.39
CA ILE A 282 8.92 14.65 -21.87
C ILE A 282 8.45 15.87 -22.64
N VAL A 283 8.03 16.88 -21.89
CA VAL A 283 7.57 18.18 -22.41
C VAL A 283 8.62 19.23 -22.08
N ALA A 284 8.89 20.14 -23.02
CA ALA A 284 9.86 21.21 -22.86
C ALA A 284 9.33 22.53 -23.43
N GLU A 285 9.83 23.65 -22.90
CA GLU A 285 9.75 24.95 -23.56
C GLU A 285 10.84 25.01 -24.63
N VAL A 286 10.43 24.98 -25.90
CA VAL A 286 11.31 25.08 -27.07
C VAL A 286 11.10 26.45 -27.71
N ASP A 287 12.10 27.32 -27.59
CA ASP A 287 12.08 28.70 -28.10
C ASP A 287 10.80 29.47 -27.71
N GLY A 288 10.39 29.36 -26.44
CA GLY A 288 9.24 30.07 -25.86
C GLY A 288 7.88 29.42 -26.09
N ARG A 289 7.83 28.18 -26.61
CA ARG A 289 6.59 27.41 -26.79
C ARG A 289 6.71 26.03 -26.17
N GLU A 290 5.68 25.60 -25.46
CA GLU A 290 5.61 24.23 -24.94
C GLU A 290 5.50 23.22 -26.09
N LYS A 291 6.32 22.17 -26.05
CA LYS A 291 6.31 21.06 -27.01
C LYS A 291 6.66 19.75 -26.32
N ARG A 292 6.00 18.67 -26.73
CA ARG A 292 6.47 17.31 -26.45
C ARG A 292 7.71 17.03 -27.29
N ILE A 293 8.84 16.76 -26.63
CA ILE A 293 10.12 16.49 -27.30
C ILE A 293 10.51 15.01 -27.30
N PHE A 294 9.93 14.20 -26.40
CA PHE A 294 10.14 12.75 -26.34
C PHE A 294 8.84 12.02 -26.00
N GLY A 295 8.76 10.74 -26.40
CA GLY A 295 7.64 9.84 -26.18
C GLY A 295 7.85 8.50 -26.88
N TRP A 296 6.77 7.73 -27.05
CA TRP A 296 6.76 6.40 -27.68
C TRP A 296 7.28 6.36 -29.13
N ASP A 297 7.34 7.51 -29.80
CA ASP A 297 7.88 7.67 -31.15
C ASP A 297 9.42 7.79 -31.19
N VAL A 298 10.09 7.86 -30.03
CA VAL A 298 11.55 7.99 -29.92
C VAL A 298 12.15 6.77 -29.23
N LYS A 299 13.04 6.06 -29.93
CA LYS A 299 13.76 4.90 -29.37
C LYS A 299 14.60 5.29 -28.15
N SER A 300 14.69 4.38 -27.19
CA SER A 300 15.48 4.54 -25.96
C SER A 300 16.97 4.73 -26.20
N ASP A 301 17.51 4.20 -27.30
CA ASP A 301 18.91 4.30 -27.72
C ASP A 301 19.12 5.32 -28.85
N SER A 302 18.13 6.16 -29.14
CA SER A 302 18.29 7.26 -30.10
C SER A 302 19.37 8.24 -29.66
N LYS A 303 20.04 8.86 -30.64
CA LYS A 303 21.08 9.84 -30.39
C LYS A 303 20.52 11.04 -29.63
N GLU A 304 19.35 11.52 -30.04
CA GLU A 304 18.68 12.69 -29.47
C GLU A 304 18.31 12.47 -28.00
N TYR A 305 17.79 11.28 -27.66
CA TYR A 305 17.43 10.97 -26.28
C TYR A 305 18.68 10.75 -25.39
N THR A 306 19.72 10.11 -25.94
CA THR A 306 21.00 9.95 -25.26
C THR A 306 21.64 11.32 -24.96
N GLU A 307 21.65 12.24 -25.93
CA GLU A 307 22.14 13.62 -25.75
C GLU A 307 21.33 14.39 -24.70
N PHE A 308 20.01 14.18 -24.65
CA PHE A 308 19.16 14.74 -23.59
C PHE A 308 19.54 14.22 -22.21
N LEU A 309 19.70 12.90 -22.04
CA LEU A 309 20.11 12.30 -20.76
C LEU A 309 21.53 12.73 -20.36
N ASP A 310 22.44 12.86 -21.32
CA ASP A 310 23.79 13.39 -21.13
C ASP A 310 23.79 14.85 -20.65
N ALA A 311 22.79 15.65 -21.02
CA ALA A 311 22.61 17.00 -20.50
C ALA A 311 21.90 17.02 -19.14
N PHE A 312 20.89 16.17 -18.95
CA PHE A 312 20.03 16.19 -17.77
C PHE A 312 20.67 15.55 -16.53
N LEU A 313 21.17 14.32 -16.64
CA LEU A 313 21.59 13.53 -15.48
C LEU A 313 22.75 14.15 -14.69
N PRO A 314 23.78 14.78 -15.32
CA PRO A 314 24.82 15.49 -14.55
C PRO A 314 24.26 16.64 -13.71
N VAL A 315 23.34 17.43 -14.26
CA VAL A 315 22.71 18.55 -13.55
C VAL A 315 21.82 18.03 -12.44
N PHE A 316 21.05 16.99 -12.71
CA PHE A 316 20.13 16.41 -11.74
C PHE A 316 20.86 15.74 -10.57
N THR A 317 21.91 14.95 -10.83
CA THR A 317 22.71 14.33 -9.77
C THR A 317 23.45 15.37 -8.92
N ALA A 318 23.92 16.47 -9.52
CA ALA A 318 24.48 17.60 -8.77
C ALA A 318 23.42 18.27 -7.88
N TYR A 319 22.20 18.47 -8.39
CA TYR A 319 21.07 18.95 -7.60
C TYR A 319 20.75 18.01 -6.42
N LEU A 320 20.69 16.69 -6.63
CA LEU A 320 20.43 15.72 -5.56
C LEU A 320 21.53 15.74 -4.49
N LYS A 321 22.80 15.81 -4.90
CA LYS A 321 23.95 15.92 -3.97
C LYS A 321 23.91 17.20 -3.16
N LYS A 322 23.67 18.35 -3.81
CA LYS A 322 23.52 19.66 -3.14
C LYS A 322 22.40 19.64 -2.09
N ASN A 323 21.32 18.91 -2.35
CA ASN A 323 20.19 18.75 -1.45
C ASN A 323 20.32 17.58 -0.45
N LYS A 324 21.48 16.90 -0.39
CA LYS A 324 21.75 15.77 0.50
C LYS A 324 20.77 14.60 0.32
N LEU A 325 20.43 14.31 -0.93
CA LEU A 325 19.48 13.27 -1.32
C LEU A 325 20.14 12.03 -1.95
N GLN A 326 21.46 12.02 -2.17
CA GLN A 326 22.14 10.94 -2.87
C GLN A 326 21.82 9.53 -2.30
N ASP A 327 21.88 9.36 -0.98
CA ASP A 327 21.59 8.08 -0.32
C ASP A 327 20.11 7.82 -0.07
N LYS A 328 19.24 8.73 -0.52
CA LYS A 328 17.78 8.70 -0.31
C LYS A 328 17.00 8.54 -1.60
N VAL A 329 17.69 8.39 -2.73
CA VAL A 329 17.08 8.33 -4.05
C VAL A 329 17.38 7.00 -4.71
N TYR A 330 16.33 6.41 -5.26
CA TYR A 330 16.37 5.21 -6.08
C TYR A 330 15.99 5.58 -7.50
N PHE A 331 16.80 5.20 -8.48
CA PHE A 331 16.48 5.41 -9.89
C PHE A 331 15.91 4.12 -10.49
N HIS A 332 14.98 4.31 -11.42
CA HIS A 332 14.44 3.23 -12.23
C HIS A 332 14.88 3.35 -13.69
N CYS A 333 15.21 2.22 -14.29
CA CYS A 333 15.43 2.14 -15.74
C CYS A 333 14.10 1.88 -16.43
N SER A 334 13.52 0.70 -16.20
CA SER A 334 12.26 0.23 -16.80
C SER A 334 11.58 -0.77 -15.86
N ASP A 335 10.27 -0.88 -15.98
CA ASP A 335 9.47 -1.83 -15.24
C ASP A 335 9.28 -3.15 -16.02
N GLU A 336 9.44 -4.28 -15.33
CA GLU A 336 9.26 -5.67 -15.77
C GLU A 336 9.82 -6.03 -17.17
N PRO A 337 11.13 -5.87 -17.45
CA PRO A 337 11.74 -6.41 -18.65
C PRO A 337 11.79 -7.95 -18.60
N VAL A 338 11.55 -8.60 -19.75
CA VAL A 338 11.72 -10.05 -19.94
C VAL A 338 12.97 -10.35 -20.76
N LEU A 339 13.38 -11.62 -20.87
CA LEU A 339 14.63 -12.00 -21.56
C LEU A 339 14.78 -11.45 -22.98
N GLU A 340 13.67 -11.31 -23.71
CA GLU A 340 13.65 -10.72 -25.06
C GLU A 340 14.13 -9.26 -25.07
N HIS A 341 14.02 -8.56 -23.93
CA HIS A 341 14.39 -7.16 -23.75
C HIS A 341 15.82 -6.98 -23.22
N LEU A 342 16.61 -8.05 -23.09
CA LEU A 342 17.92 -7.99 -22.45
C LEU A 342 18.85 -6.97 -23.14
N GLU A 343 18.83 -6.91 -24.47
CA GLU A 343 19.66 -6.00 -25.26
C GLU A 343 19.23 -4.53 -25.05
N SER A 344 17.94 -4.22 -25.23
CA SER A 344 17.43 -2.85 -25.09
C SER A 344 17.58 -2.34 -23.66
N TYR A 345 17.28 -3.18 -22.67
CA TYR A 345 17.50 -2.87 -21.25
C TYR A 345 18.98 -2.62 -20.95
N GLY A 346 19.88 -3.47 -21.45
CA GLY A 346 21.32 -3.30 -21.27
C GLY A 346 21.86 -1.97 -21.82
N LYS A 347 21.38 -1.54 -23.00
CA LYS A 347 21.73 -0.24 -23.58
C LYS A 347 21.24 0.93 -22.71
N ALA A 348 19.98 0.87 -22.27
CA ALA A 348 19.39 1.90 -21.40
C ALA A 348 20.15 2.01 -20.05
N VAL A 349 20.48 0.88 -19.45
CA VAL A 349 21.30 0.78 -18.23
C VAL A 349 22.70 1.37 -18.44
N ALA A 350 23.34 1.12 -19.58
CA ALA A 350 24.65 1.70 -19.89
C ALA A 350 24.63 3.23 -19.94
N ILE A 351 23.58 3.83 -20.53
CA ILE A 351 23.37 5.29 -20.55
C ILE A 351 23.23 5.82 -19.12
N MET A 352 22.44 5.16 -18.29
CA MET A 352 22.25 5.54 -16.89
C MET A 352 23.54 5.44 -16.06
N HIS A 353 24.28 4.34 -16.18
CA HIS A 353 25.50 4.10 -15.40
C HIS A 353 26.60 5.14 -15.64
N LYS A 354 26.66 5.73 -16.84
CA LYS A 354 27.58 6.83 -17.15
C LYS A 354 27.45 8.00 -16.16
N HIS A 355 26.24 8.27 -15.68
CA HIS A 355 25.94 9.45 -14.86
C HIS A 355 25.52 9.14 -13.42
N LEU A 356 24.98 7.95 -13.16
CA LEU A 356 24.38 7.57 -11.88
C LEU A 356 25.34 6.81 -10.94
N LYS A 357 26.65 6.90 -11.16
CA LYS A 357 27.64 6.29 -10.26
C LYS A 357 27.46 6.81 -8.83
N GLY A 358 27.27 5.88 -7.89
CA GLY A 358 27.05 6.18 -6.48
C GLY A 358 25.59 6.48 -6.11
N PHE A 359 24.64 6.33 -7.04
CA PHE A 359 23.21 6.28 -6.75
C PHE A 359 22.71 4.84 -6.82
N LYS A 360 21.57 4.59 -6.18
CA LYS A 360 20.88 3.29 -6.23
C LYS A 360 20.05 3.19 -7.51
N ILE A 361 20.16 2.07 -8.22
CA ILE A 361 19.30 1.73 -9.35
C ILE A 361 18.54 0.44 -9.01
N MET A 362 17.22 0.52 -9.00
CA MET A 362 16.33 -0.59 -8.70
C MET A 362 15.27 -0.74 -9.78
N ASP A 363 14.81 -1.94 -10.07
CA ASP A 363 13.69 -2.19 -10.99
C ASP A 363 12.93 -3.46 -10.58
N ALA A 364 11.62 -3.48 -10.81
CA ALA A 364 10.83 -4.70 -10.71
C ALA A 364 11.19 -5.64 -11.86
N LEU A 365 11.70 -6.82 -11.51
CA LEU A 365 12.30 -7.75 -12.44
C LEU A 365 12.38 -9.14 -11.82
N SER A 366 11.73 -10.11 -12.46
CA SER A 366 11.58 -11.48 -11.93
C SER A 366 12.41 -12.54 -12.67
N ASN A 367 13.31 -12.14 -13.59
CA ASN A 367 14.26 -13.04 -14.24
C ASN A 367 15.68 -12.86 -13.69
N VAL A 368 16.21 -13.88 -13.00
CA VAL A 368 17.49 -13.78 -12.28
C VAL A 368 18.70 -13.47 -13.18
N ASP A 369 18.62 -13.72 -14.49
CA ASP A 369 19.75 -13.54 -15.40
C ASP A 369 20.16 -12.07 -15.56
N PHE A 370 19.22 -11.12 -15.42
CA PHE A 370 19.55 -9.70 -15.42
C PHE A 370 20.45 -9.34 -14.23
N TYR A 371 20.17 -9.91 -13.06
CA TYR A 371 20.99 -9.72 -11.86
C TYR A 371 22.36 -10.39 -12.00
N LYS A 372 22.40 -11.64 -12.47
CA LYS A 372 23.67 -12.37 -12.70
C LYS A 372 24.58 -11.68 -13.72
N LYS A 373 24.00 -10.99 -14.70
CA LYS A 373 24.74 -10.19 -15.70
C LYS A 373 25.11 -8.79 -15.21
N GLY A 374 24.73 -8.41 -13.98
CA GLY A 374 25.05 -7.10 -13.40
C GLY A 374 24.30 -5.93 -14.03
N LEU A 375 23.20 -6.19 -14.74
CA LEU A 375 22.40 -5.15 -15.41
C LEU A 375 21.49 -4.38 -14.43
N VAL A 376 21.22 -4.94 -13.25
CA VAL A 376 20.43 -4.31 -12.21
C VAL A 376 21.16 -4.41 -10.87
N SER A 377 21.35 -3.28 -10.18
CA SER A 377 22.05 -3.28 -8.90
C SER A 377 21.17 -3.73 -7.73
N ILE A 378 19.88 -3.41 -7.77
CA ILE A 378 18.89 -3.77 -6.75
C ILE A 378 17.67 -4.35 -7.48
N PRO A 379 17.65 -5.65 -7.77
CA PRO A 379 16.47 -6.26 -8.38
C PRO A 379 15.30 -6.24 -7.38
N VAL A 380 14.07 -6.11 -7.87
CA VAL A 380 12.85 -6.28 -7.08
C VAL A 380 12.06 -7.43 -7.70
N PRO A 381 12.37 -8.70 -7.36
CA PRO A 381 11.65 -9.84 -7.90
C PRO A 381 10.28 -10.02 -7.25
N SER A 382 9.35 -10.61 -8.00
CA SER A 382 8.10 -11.10 -7.44
C SER A 382 8.42 -12.06 -6.29
N GLU A 383 7.57 -12.12 -5.28
CA GLU A 383 7.77 -13.00 -4.12
C GLU A 383 7.97 -14.46 -4.51
N THR A 384 7.43 -14.88 -5.65
CA THR A 384 7.60 -16.22 -6.22
C THR A 384 9.04 -16.52 -6.65
N HIS A 385 9.85 -15.49 -6.91
CA HIS A 385 11.24 -15.59 -7.35
C HIS A 385 12.24 -15.11 -6.29
N LEU A 386 11.78 -14.64 -5.12
CA LEU A 386 12.66 -14.08 -4.09
C LEU A 386 13.79 -15.04 -3.68
N GLU A 387 13.46 -16.32 -3.45
CA GLU A 387 14.45 -17.32 -3.04
C GLU A 387 15.53 -17.57 -4.11
N GLU A 388 15.14 -17.54 -5.39
CA GLU A 388 16.06 -17.70 -6.53
C GLU A 388 17.09 -16.56 -6.56
N PHE A 389 16.65 -15.32 -6.35
CA PHE A 389 17.54 -14.16 -6.30
C PHE A 389 18.42 -14.17 -5.05
N ILE A 390 17.89 -14.56 -3.89
CA ILE A 390 18.69 -14.73 -2.67
C ILE A 390 19.79 -15.78 -2.90
N ALA A 391 19.46 -16.92 -3.51
CA ALA A 391 20.43 -17.96 -3.86
C ALA A 391 21.50 -17.47 -4.85
N ALA A 392 21.13 -16.55 -5.75
CA ALA A 392 22.07 -15.87 -6.65
C ALA A 392 22.92 -14.77 -5.97
N GLY A 393 22.79 -14.56 -4.65
CA GLY A 393 23.60 -13.61 -3.88
C GLY A 393 23.05 -12.19 -3.87
N MET A 394 21.72 -12.02 -3.97
CA MET A 394 21.05 -10.71 -3.80
C MET A 394 21.44 -10.06 -2.46
N LYS A 395 22.01 -8.85 -2.54
CA LYS A 395 22.56 -8.13 -1.38
C LYS A 395 21.50 -7.34 -0.61
N GLU A 396 20.92 -6.32 -1.24
CA GLU A 396 19.80 -5.54 -0.68
C GLU A 396 18.51 -6.26 -1.06
N ARG A 397 17.82 -6.88 -0.09
CA ARG A 397 16.69 -7.78 -0.38
C ARG A 397 15.39 -6.99 -0.56
N TRP A 398 14.79 -7.11 -1.73
CA TRP A 398 13.54 -6.48 -2.12
C TRP A 398 12.60 -7.52 -2.69
N THR A 399 11.29 -7.28 -2.58
CA THR A 399 10.29 -8.10 -3.26
C THR A 399 9.00 -7.32 -3.50
N TYR A 400 8.14 -7.84 -4.36
CA TYR A 400 6.80 -7.31 -4.61
C TYR A 400 5.80 -8.44 -4.88
N TYR A 401 4.53 -8.08 -4.88
CA TYR A 401 3.48 -8.78 -5.60
C TYR A 401 2.65 -7.73 -6.36
N CYS A 402 1.83 -8.18 -7.30
CA CYS A 402 0.93 -7.36 -8.13
C CYS A 402 -0.35 -8.16 -8.43
N CYS A 403 -0.84 -8.08 -9.67
CA CYS A 403 -1.95 -8.88 -10.19
C CYS A 403 -1.71 -10.40 -10.10
N GLY A 404 -0.46 -10.81 -9.86
CA GLY A 404 -0.10 -12.12 -9.35
C GLY A 404 0.99 -12.02 -8.27
N PRO A 405 1.29 -13.12 -7.58
CA PRO A 405 0.63 -14.43 -7.66
C PRO A 405 -0.81 -14.43 -7.13
N THR A 406 -1.67 -15.28 -7.70
CA THR A 406 -3.07 -15.48 -7.25
C THR A 406 -3.24 -16.76 -6.41
N VAL A 407 -2.26 -17.65 -6.36
CA VAL A 407 -2.35 -18.90 -5.59
C VAL A 407 -1.09 -19.06 -4.76
N THR A 408 -1.19 -19.81 -3.66
CA THR A 408 -0.10 -20.23 -2.77
C THR A 408 0.49 -19.12 -1.90
N TYR A 409 0.78 -17.97 -2.49
CA TYR A 409 1.56 -16.87 -1.93
C TYR A 409 0.68 -15.79 -1.26
N SER A 410 1.33 -14.79 -0.66
CA SER A 410 0.62 -13.64 -0.10
C SER A 410 0.05 -12.76 -1.22
N ASN A 411 -0.97 -11.94 -0.92
CA ASN A 411 -1.44 -10.85 -1.78
C ASN A 411 -2.52 -10.06 -1.01
N ARG A 412 -3.09 -9.03 -1.65
CA ARG A 412 -4.06 -8.11 -1.05
C ARG A 412 -5.29 -7.84 -1.91
N PHE A 413 -5.79 -8.81 -2.68
CA PHE A 413 -7.05 -8.59 -3.41
C PHE A 413 -8.25 -8.53 -2.46
N ILE A 414 -9.31 -7.84 -2.88
CA ILE A 414 -10.51 -7.57 -2.06
C ILE A 414 -11.21 -8.86 -1.62
N HIS A 415 -11.23 -9.85 -2.51
CA HIS A 415 -11.91 -11.15 -2.32
C HIS A 415 -11.01 -12.22 -1.66
N MET A 416 -9.76 -11.87 -1.34
CA MET A 416 -8.87 -12.72 -0.54
C MET A 416 -9.06 -12.48 0.97
N PRO A 417 -8.80 -13.49 1.81
CA PRO A 417 -8.75 -13.33 3.26
C PRO A 417 -7.72 -12.27 3.66
N SER A 418 -8.07 -11.36 4.58
CA SER A 418 -7.14 -10.35 5.09
C SER A 418 -5.89 -10.98 5.76
N SER A 419 -5.97 -12.23 6.24
CA SER A 419 -4.83 -12.99 6.74
C SER A 419 -3.71 -13.13 5.71
N ARG A 420 -4.06 -13.31 4.43
CA ARG A 420 -3.12 -13.45 3.30
C ARG A 420 -2.36 -12.15 3.01
N ASN A 421 -2.95 -11.00 3.36
CA ASN A 421 -2.32 -9.70 3.28
C ASN A 421 -1.39 -9.45 4.49
N ARG A 422 -1.86 -9.70 5.71
CA ARG A 422 -1.11 -9.42 6.95
C ARG A 422 0.17 -10.24 7.08
N ILE A 423 0.14 -11.51 6.67
CA ILE A 423 1.26 -12.45 6.87
C ILE A 423 2.55 -11.98 6.19
N MET A 424 2.43 -11.16 5.14
CA MET A 424 3.56 -10.62 4.38
C MET A 424 4.59 -9.93 5.29
N GLY A 425 4.15 -9.25 6.36
CA GLY A 425 5.06 -8.66 7.34
C GLY A 425 5.99 -9.66 8.05
N THR A 426 5.46 -10.83 8.41
CA THR A 426 6.23 -11.91 9.03
C THR A 426 7.18 -12.55 8.01
N GLN A 427 6.72 -12.76 6.78
CA GLN A 427 7.54 -13.33 5.71
C GLN A 427 8.71 -12.41 5.35
N MET A 428 8.46 -11.11 5.20
CA MET A 428 9.51 -10.11 5.00
C MET A 428 10.54 -10.11 6.14
N TYR A 429 10.11 -10.25 7.39
CA TYR A 429 11.05 -10.43 8.51
C TYR A 429 11.89 -11.69 8.33
N TYR A 430 11.25 -12.84 8.07
CA TYR A 430 11.90 -14.15 7.98
C TYR A 430 13.01 -14.16 6.92
N TYR A 431 12.71 -13.64 5.72
CA TYR A 431 13.68 -13.52 4.63
C TYR A 431 14.64 -12.33 4.74
N GLY A 432 14.47 -11.46 5.75
CA GLY A 432 15.31 -10.28 5.93
C GLY A 432 15.16 -9.29 4.78
N VAL A 433 13.94 -9.13 4.28
CA VAL A 433 13.59 -8.14 3.25
C VAL A 433 13.77 -6.74 3.83
N GLU A 434 14.49 -5.92 3.08
CA GLU A 434 14.83 -4.52 3.40
C GLU A 434 13.91 -3.53 2.69
N GLY A 435 13.31 -3.93 1.56
CA GLY A 435 12.26 -3.15 0.94
C GLY A 435 11.15 -3.93 0.24
N PHE A 436 9.98 -3.31 0.16
CA PHE A 436 8.79 -3.86 -0.47
C PHE A 436 8.19 -2.86 -1.46
N LEU A 437 7.75 -3.37 -2.59
CA LEU A 437 7.11 -2.60 -3.65
C LEU A 437 5.69 -3.11 -3.91
N HIS A 438 4.78 -2.20 -4.25
CA HIS A 438 3.55 -2.51 -4.95
C HIS A 438 3.23 -1.45 -6.00
N TRP A 439 2.74 -1.83 -7.17
CA TRP A 439 2.50 -0.88 -8.27
C TRP A 439 1.26 0.00 -8.08
N GLY A 440 0.30 -0.45 -7.27
CA GLY A 440 -0.96 0.26 -7.00
C GLY A 440 -1.09 0.85 -5.59
N PHE A 441 -0.80 2.14 -5.39
CA PHE A 441 -1.37 2.90 -4.25
C PHE A 441 -2.76 3.46 -4.62
N ASN A 442 -2.83 4.16 -5.75
CA ASN A 442 -4.01 4.91 -6.21
C ASN A 442 -4.13 4.94 -7.75
N PHE A 443 -3.88 3.83 -8.45
CA PHE A 443 -4.06 3.79 -9.91
C PHE A 443 -5.56 3.73 -10.26
N TYR A 444 -6.10 4.83 -10.78
CA TYR A 444 -7.54 5.00 -11.08
C TYR A 444 -7.82 5.06 -12.58
N PHE A 445 -7.08 4.29 -13.36
CA PHE A 445 -7.38 4.05 -14.77
C PHE A 445 -7.70 2.58 -15.03
N SER A 446 -8.33 2.30 -16.16
CA SER A 446 -8.33 0.96 -16.73
C SER A 446 -6.90 0.56 -17.14
N GLN A 447 -6.66 -0.73 -17.35
CA GLN A 447 -5.38 -1.23 -17.88
C GLN A 447 -4.92 -0.45 -19.12
N LEU A 448 -3.61 -0.25 -19.22
CA LEU A 448 -2.96 0.58 -20.24
C LEU A 448 -3.40 2.05 -20.22
N SER A 449 -3.97 2.50 -19.11
CA SER A 449 -4.51 3.85 -18.94
C SER A 449 -5.49 4.28 -20.04
N ARG A 450 -6.28 3.33 -20.59
CA ARG A 450 -7.17 3.61 -21.73
C ARG A 450 -8.26 4.64 -21.41
N TYR A 451 -8.80 4.62 -20.20
CA TYR A 451 -9.78 5.59 -19.70
C TYR A 451 -9.76 5.61 -18.16
N PRO A 452 -10.13 6.73 -17.52
CA PRO A 452 -10.26 6.80 -16.07
C PRO A 452 -11.42 5.94 -15.57
N VAL A 453 -11.29 5.38 -14.37
CA VAL A 453 -12.33 4.59 -13.71
C VAL A 453 -12.80 5.27 -12.43
N ASP A 454 -14.03 4.96 -12.02
CA ASP A 454 -14.55 5.33 -10.70
C ASP A 454 -14.19 4.21 -9.70
N PRO A 455 -13.27 4.41 -8.74
CA PRO A 455 -12.80 3.35 -7.85
C PRO A 455 -13.88 2.77 -6.94
N TYR A 456 -15.01 3.46 -6.77
CA TYR A 456 -16.16 2.93 -6.03
C TYR A 456 -17.02 1.97 -6.85
N LYS A 457 -16.83 1.91 -8.18
CA LYS A 457 -17.61 1.09 -9.11
C LYS A 457 -16.76 0.10 -9.90
N CYS A 458 -15.49 0.39 -10.11
CA CYS A 458 -14.55 -0.47 -10.82
C CYS A 458 -13.27 -0.57 -10.00
N THR A 459 -13.04 -1.76 -9.43
CA THR A 459 -11.93 -2.06 -8.53
C THR A 459 -10.83 -2.89 -9.21
N ASP A 460 -11.02 -3.24 -10.48
CA ASP A 460 -10.23 -4.20 -11.27
C ASP A 460 -9.61 -3.60 -12.55
N SER A 461 -9.61 -2.27 -12.64
CA SER A 461 -9.08 -1.52 -13.80
C SER A 461 -9.69 -1.97 -15.14
N GLY A 462 -11.01 -2.16 -15.16
CA GLY A 462 -11.75 -2.57 -16.35
C GLY A 462 -11.56 -4.05 -16.65
N LEU A 463 -11.75 -4.89 -15.62
CA LEU A 463 -11.66 -6.36 -15.68
C LEU A 463 -10.28 -6.91 -16.06
N ALA A 464 -9.23 -6.11 -15.90
CA ALA A 464 -7.89 -6.51 -16.30
C ALA A 464 -7.10 -7.18 -15.19
N PHE A 465 -7.31 -6.76 -13.94
CA PHE A 465 -6.57 -7.22 -12.78
C PHE A 465 -7.53 -7.63 -11.66
N PRO A 466 -7.19 -8.62 -10.81
CA PRO A 466 -8.05 -8.99 -9.69
C PRO A 466 -8.43 -7.77 -8.84
N ALA A 467 -9.70 -7.68 -8.46
CA ALA A 467 -10.27 -6.56 -7.73
C ALA A 467 -9.43 -6.15 -6.50
N GLY A 468 -9.00 -4.89 -6.49
CA GLY A 468 -8.16 -4.29 -5.44
C GLY A 468 -6.66 -4.27 -5.74
N ASP A 469 -6.18 -4.90 -6.80
CA ASP A 469 -4.77 -4.80 -7.21
C ASP A 469 -4.34 -3.35 -7.55
N PRO A 470 -5.09 -2.57 -8.36
CA PRO A 470 -4.59 -1.29 -8.87
C PRO A 470 -4.49 -0.18 -7.81
N PHE A 471 -5.22 -0.31 -6.70
CA PHE A 471 -5.20 0.67 -5.63
C PHE A 471 -5.56 0.08 -4.26
N ILE A 472 -5.02 0.72 -3.22
CA ILE A 472 -5.28 0.38 -1.81
C ILE A 472 -6.05 1.47 -1.06
N VAL A 473 -6.18 2.67 -1.65
CA VAL A 473 -6.97 3.79 -1.11
C VAL A 473 -8.01 4.28 -2.12
N TYR A 474 -9.13 4.80 -1.62
CA TYR A 474 -10.23 5.33 -2.43
C TYR A 474 -10.19 6.87 -2.47
N PRO A 475 -10.68 7.48 -3.57
CA PRO A 475 -10.69 8.93 -3.71
C PRO A 475 -11.91 9.58 -3.02
N GLY A 476 -11.80 9.73 -1.70
CA GLY A 476 -12.84 10.32 -0.87
C GLY A 476 -13.15 11.79 -1.17
N LYS A 477 -14.26 12.27 -0.59
CA LYS A 477 -14.76 13.62 -0.83
C LYS A 477 -13.74 14.70 -0.43
N ASN A 478 -13.80 15.85 -1.11
CA ASN A 478 -12.97 17.02 -0.81
C ASN A 478 -11.45 16.75 -0.86
N GLY A 479 -11.01 15.82 -1.71
CA GLY A 479 -9.58 15.56 -1.88
C GLY A 479 -8.95 14.81 -0.71
N MET A 480 -9.74 14.05 0.05
CA MET A 480 -9.29 13.26 1.18
C MET A 480 -9.25 11.78 0.79
N PRO A 481 -8.18 11.03 1.10
CA PRO A 481 -8.17 9.58 0.91
C PRO A 481 -9.13 8.89 1.88
N GLU A 482 -9.83 7.86 1.41
CA GLU A 482 -10.51 6.88 2.27
C GLU A 482 -9.71 5.58 2.30
N ASP A 483 -9.44 5.08 3.51
CA ASP A 483 -8.69 3.85 3.71
C ASP A 483 -9.50 2.63 3.28
N SER A 484 -8.80 1.56 2.87
CA SER A 484 -9.39 0.23 2.78
C SER A 484 -9.02 -0.61 4.00
N ILE A 485 -9.80 -1.66 4.26
CA ILE A 485 -9.42 -2.74 5.18
C ILE A 485 -8.02 -3.25 4.82
N ARG A 486 -7.73 -3.40 3.53
CA ARG A 486 -6.44 -3.90 3.05
C ARG A 486 -5.29 -2.97 3.43
N HIS A 487 -5.51 -1.66 3.41
CA HIS A 487 -4.48 -0.70 3.80
C HIS A 487 -4.12 -0.84 5.28
N GLU A 488 -5.14 -0.85 6.15
CA GLU A 488 -4.97 -1.01 7.59
C GLU A 488 -4.33 -2.36 7.94
N VAL A 489 -4.78 -3.44 7.31
CA VAL A 489 -4.25 -4.80 7.53
C VAL A 489 -2.81 -4.94 7.04
N PHE A 490 -2.45 -4.33 5.91
CA PHE A 490 -1.05 -4.33 5.46
C PHE A 490 -0.16 -3.57 6.46
N THR A 491 -0.64 -2.44 7.00
CA THR A 491 0.05 -1.71 8.07
C THR A 491 0.20 -2.57 9.33
N GLU A 492 -0.78 -3.38 9.71
CA GLU A 492 -0.60 -4.37 10.79
C GLU A 492 0.55 -5.34 10.50
N GLY A 493 0.67 -5.84 9.26
CA GLY A 493 1.80 -6.67 8.84
C GLY A 493 3.14 -5.95 9.03
N LEU A 494 3.25 -4.68 8.64
CA LEU A 494 4.46 -3.88 8.87
C LEU A 494 4.80 -3.73 10.36
N GLN A 495 3.79 -3.67 11.23
CA GLN A 495 3.98 -3.63 12.68
C GLN A 495 4.40 -4.98 13.25
N ASP A 496 3.93 -6.09 12.67
CA ASP A 496 4.38 -7.45 13.01
C ASP A 496 5.86 -7.64 12.70
N GLN A 497 6.32 -7.17 11.54
CA GLN A 497 7.74 -7.16 11.17
C GLN A 497 8.57 -6.37 12.21
N ARG A 498 8.11 -5.19 12.62
CA ARG A 498 8.79 -4.32 13.60
C ARG A 498 8.80 -4.94 14.99
N ALA A 499 7.75 -5.65 15.39
CA ALA A 499 7.71 -6.36 16.66
C ALA A 499 8.67 -7.57 16.69
N LEU A 500 8.84 -8.28 15.56
CA LEU A 500 9.86 -9.30 15.41
C LEU A 500 11.28 -8.71 15.49
N GLN A 501 11.52 -7.57 14.83
CA GLN A 501 12.79 -6.82 14.95
C GLN A 501 13.05 -6.32 16.38
N LEU A 502 12.00 -6.00 17.15
CA LEU A 502 12.15 -5.69 18.57
C LEU A 502 12.60 -6.93 19.36
N LEU A 503 12.04 -8.10 19.08
CA LEU A 503 12.47 -9.35 19.71
C LEU A 503 13.93 -9.70 19.42
N GLU A 504 14.44 -9.40 18.21
CA GLU A 504 15.86 -9.60 17.87
C GLU A 504 16.82 -8.87 18.82
N THR A 505 16.36 -7.79 19.50
CA THR A 505 17.17 -7.08 20.51
C THR A 505 17.32 -7.83 21.84
N LYS A 506 16.54 -8.89 22.06
CA LYS A 506 16.53 -9.72 23.28
C LYS A 506 16.77 -11.20 23.02
N MET A 507 16.58 -11.66 21.77
CA MET A 507 16.68 -13.05 21.38
C MET A 507 17.44 -13.19 20.06
N PRO A 508 18.31 -14.19 19.89
CA PRO A 508 18.90 -14.52 18.60
C PRO A 508 17.82 -14.75 17.54
N ARG A 509 18.03 -14.20 16.33
CA ARG A 509 17.11 -14.29 15.20
C ARG A 509 16.73 -15.74 14.88
N GLU A 510 17.67 -16.67 14.98
CA GLU A 510 17.46 -18.10 14.71
C GLU A 510 16.44 -18.72 15.67
N LYS A 511 16.40 -18.26 16.93
CA LYS A 511 15.39 -18.72 17.89
C LYS A 511 14.01 -18.18 17.53
N ILE A 512 13.93 -16.93 17.07
CA ILE A 512 12.68 -16.32 16.62
C ILE A 512 12.16 -17.06 15.37
N MET A 513 13.03 -17.31 14.38
CA MET A 513 12.69 -18.08 13.17
C MET A 513 12.18 -19.48 13.51
N LYS A 514 12.81 -20.19 14.48
CA LYS A 514 12.31 -21.50 14.95
C LYS A 514 10.91 -21.44 15.55
N GLU A 515 10.52 -20.34 16.19
CA GLU A 515 9.14 -20.18 16.69
C GLU A 515 8.16 -19.91 15.55
N LEU A 516 8.58 -19.20 14.49
CA LEU A 516 7.78 -18.98 13.29
C LEU A 516 7.61 -20.27 12.47
N ASP A 517 8.69 -21.06 12.36
CA ASP A 517 8.71 -22.36 11.71
C ASP A 517 7.67 -23.29 12.34
N LYS A 518 7.64 -23.42 13.67
CA LYS A 518 6.66 -24.25 14.41
C LYS A 518 5.20 -23.89 14.16
N LEU A 519 4.91 -22.64 13.78
CA LEU A 519 3.55 -22.16 13.51
C LEU A 519 3.14 -22.33 12.04
N SER A 520 4.11 -22.61 11.17
CA SER A 520 3.89 -22.81 9.74
C SER A 520 3.60 -24.28 9.43
N PRO A 521 2.91 -24.57 8.30
CA PRO A 521 2.75 -25.96 7.87
C PRO A 521 4.11 -26.64 7.70
N ASP A 522 4.17 -27.95 7.92
CA ASP A 522 5.40 -28.76 7.89
C ASP A 522 6.54 -28.26 8.79
N SER A 523 6.22 -27.41 9.77
CA SER A 523 7.19 -26.77 10.67
C SER A 523 8.29 -26.00 9.94
N LYS A 524 7.98 -25.38 8.80
CA LYS A 524 8.96 -24.61 8.02
C LYS A 524 8.32 -23.42 7.31
N MET A 525 8.67 -22.21 7.71
CA MET A 525 8.18 -21.01 7.05
C MET A 525 8.91 -20.77 5.71
N SER A 526 8.15 -20.38 4.69
CA SER A 526 8.64 -19.82 3.43
C SER A 526 7.67 -18.78 2.84
N MET A 527 7.99 -18.22 1.67
CA MET A 527 7.04 -17.34 0.93
C MET A 527 5.78 -18.11 0.50
N ALA A 528 5.91 -19.39 0.16
CA ALA A 528 4.82 -20.26 -0.27
C ALA A 528 4.16 -21.05 0.89
N ASN A 529 4.91 -21.30 1.96
CA ASN A 529 4.50 -22.14 3.08
C ASN A 529 4.43 -21.32 4.37
N TYR A 530 3.23 -20.87 4.73
CA TYR A 530 3.01 -19.98 5.86
C TYR A 530 1.67 -20.27 6.55
N PRO A 531 1.44 -19.77 7.78
CA PRO A 531 0.19 -19.96 8.50
C PRO A 531 -0.96 -19.24 7.77
N ARG A 532 -1.98 -19.99 7.33
CA ARG A 532 -3.14 -19.46 6.59
C ARG A 532 -4.39 -19.33 7.46
N GLY A 533 -5.30 -18.44 7.06
CA GLY A 533 -6.53 -18.15 7.79
C GLY A 533 -6.36 -17.29 9.04
N GLU A 534 -7.47 -16.68 9.47
CA GLU A 534 -7.52 -15.75 10.62
C GLU A 534 -6.84 -16.32 11.87
N LYS A 535 -7.25 -17.51 12.29
CA LYS A 535 -6.80 -18.14 13.54
C LYS A 535 -5.29 -18.28 13.60
N ASN A 536 -4.67 -18.78 12.53
CA ASN A 536 -3.25 -19.10 12.52
C ASN A 536 -2.40 -17.83 12.41
N VAL A 537 -2.79 -16.85 11.60
CA VAL A 537 -2.09 -15.56 11.53
C VAL A 537 -2.18 -14.79 12.85
N LEU A 538 -3.34 -14.79 13.52
CA LEU A 538 -3.45 -14.22 14.86
C LEU A 538 -2.62 -14.99 15.90
N ALA A 539 -2.45 -16.31 15.75
CA ALA A 539 -1.58 -17.10 16.61
C ALA A 539 -0.11 -16.68 16.49
N VAL A 540 0.36 -16.32 15.29
CA VAL A 540 1.69 -15.73 15.08
C VAL A 540 1.84 -14.44 15.87
N ARG A 541 0.92 -13.48 15.71
CA ARG A 541 0.96 -12.22 16.48
C ARG A 541 0.92 -12.46 17.98
N LYS A 542 0.02 -13.34 18.43
CA LYS A 542 -0.10 -13.70 19.86
C LYS A 542 1.22 -14.26 20.39
N LYS A 543 1.89 -15.13 19.63
CA LYS A 543 3.18 -15.70 20.01
C LYS A 543 4.26 -14.63 20.11
N ILE A 544 4.33 -13.70 19.17
CA ILE A 544 5.25 -12.55 19.20
C ILE A 544 5.02 -11.74 20.48
N ASN A 545 3.78 -11.36 20.77
CA ASN A 545 3.43 -10.58 21.96
C ASN A 545 3.74 -11.32 23.28
N GLN A 546 3.54 -12.65 23.33
CA GLN A 546 3.92 -13.46 24.48
C GLN A 546 5.44 -13.45 24.72
N LEU A 547 6.24 -13.58 23.66
CA LEU A 547 7.70 -13.50 23.75
C LEU A 547 8.13 -12.09 24.18
N ILE A 548 7.52 -11.03 23.64
CA ILE A 548 7.84 -9.65 24.04
C ILE A 548 7.52 -9.46 25.52
N LYS A 549 6.32 -9.84 25.96
CA LYS A 549 5.93 -9.77 27.36
C LYS A 549 6.89 -10.55 28.27
N LYS A 550 7.38 -11.72 27.86
CA LYS A 550 8.35 -12.49 28.63
C LYS A 550 9.71 -11.79 28.77
N HIS A 551 10.17 -11.06 27.74
CA HIS A 551 11.53 -10.51 27.66
C HIS A 551 11.63 -9.01 28.00
N PHE A 552 10.51 -8.31 28.11
CA PHE A 552 10.44 -6.87 28.39
C PHE A 552 9.60 -6.50 29.62
N ALA A 553 8.91 -7.47 30.25
CA ALA A 553 8.19 -7.25 31.52
C ALA A 553 9.12 -7.14 32.73
#